data_AF-A0A132GR21-F1
#
_entry.id   AF-A0A132GR21-F1
#
_cell.length_a   1.000
_cell.length_b   1.000
_cell.length_c   1.000
_cell.angle_alpha   90.00
_cell.angle_beta   90.00
_cell.angle_gamma   90.00
#
_symmetry.space_group_name_H-M   'P 1'
#
loop_
_entity.id
_entity.type
_entity.pdbx_description
1 polymer ?
#
loop_
_entity_poly.entity_id
_entity_poly.type
_entity_poly.pdbx_seq_one_letter_code
_entity_poly.pdbx_strand_id
1 'polypeptide(L)'
;MTQITHPAVTKYDLALLFTLIVLIDDRMGDLETENQRLLELMQAFHQARERYDTAYKQSSKSFLTEQIDKLDTVRDKLTKVIEWVARYWTELPDDEDAIRGRRVYQPFKDFEYRRDEALMAQNGKWQNIAQVLAQEPQATDCQTMGLTALVTKANQTTQQIANLMMQRQQDA
;
A
#
# COMPACT_ATOMS: atom_id res chain seq x y z
N MET A 1 19.14 -30.12 -18.41
CA MET A 1 18.62 -29.21 -17.36
C MET A 1 17.16 -28.96 -17.68
N THR A 2 16.25 -29.60 -16.96
CA THR A 2 14.81 -29.45 -17.18
C THR A 2 14.38 -28.11 -16.60
N GLN A 3 13.98 -27.16 -17.44
CA GLN A 3 13.36 -25.93 -16.96
C GLN A 3 12.02 -26.30 -16.34
N ILE A 4 11.96 -26.29 -15.01
CA ILE A 4 10.70 -26.38 -14.28
C ILE A 4 10.00 -25.06 -14.53
N THR A 5 8.99 -25.08 -15.39
CA THR A 5 8.06 -23.98 -15.57
C THR A 5 7.19 -23.92 -14.32
N HIS A 6 7.48 -22.99 -13.42
CA HIS A 6 6.61 -22.73 -12.28
C HIS A 6 5.30 -22.13 -12.81
N PRO A 7 4.15 -22.82 -12.66
CA PRO A 7 2.87 -22.22 -12.94
C PRO A 7 2.73 -20.98 -12.07
N ALA A 8 2.15 -19.90 -12.59
CA ALA A 8 1.82 -18.73 -11.78
C ALA A 8 0.71 -19.14 -10.78
N VAL A 9 1.13 -19.59 -9.60
CA VAL A 9 0.22 -19.96 -8.52
C VAL A 9 -0.45 -18.67 -8.03
N THR A 10 -1.78 -18.64 -7.98
CA THR A 10 -2.49 -17.47 -7.46
C THR A 10 -2.28 -17.34 -5.94
N LYS A 11 -2.51 -16.16 -5.35
CA LYS A 11 -2.36 -15.95 -3.90
C LYS A 11 -3.17 -16.96 -3.07
N TYR A 12 -4.36 -17.30 -3.54
CA TYR A 12 -5.25 -18.25 -2.86
C TYR A 12 -4.69 -19.68 -2.88
N ASP A 13 -4.11 -20.07 -4.02
CA ASP A 13 -3.50 -21.39 -4.17
C ASP A 13 -2.21 -21.53 -3.33
N LEU A 14 -1.37 -20.48 -3.27
CA LEU A 14 -0.15 -20.45 -2.45
C LEU A 14 -0.44 -20.50 -0.95
N ALA A 15 -1.46 -19.75 -0.49
CA ALA A 15 -1.89 -19.75 0.89
C ALA A 15 -2.47 -21.10 1.30
N LEU A 16 -3.32 -21.70 0.46
CA LEU A 16 -3.87 -23.04 0.69
C LEU A 16 -2.76 -24.09 0.81
N LEU A 17 -1.77 -24.04 -0.11
CA LEU A 17 -0.65 -24.97 -0.12
C LEU A 17 0.22 -24.80 1.13
N PHE A 18 0.44 -23.56 1.59
CA PHE A 18 1.13 -23.31 2.85
C PHE A 18 0.38 -23.89 4.05
N THR A 19 -0.93 -23.64 4.15
CA THR A 19 -1.77 -24.18 5.23
C THR A 19 -1.73 -25.70 5.26
N LEU A 20 -1.79 -26.36 4.10
CA LEU A 20 -1.69 -27.82 4.00
C LEU A 20 -0.32 -28.33 4.50
N ILE A 21 0.77 -27.69 4.10
CA ILE A 21 2.12 -28.07 4.56
C ILE A 21 2.24 -27.92 6.09
N VAL A 22 1.74 -26.81 6.65
CA VAL A 22 1.75 -26.59 8.11
C VAL A 22 0.95 -27.67 8.84
N LEU A 23 -0.28 -27.95 8.40
CA LEU A 23 -1.12 -28.99 9.02
C LEU A 23 -0.47 -30.38 8.98
N ILE A 24 0.22 -30.70 7.89
CA ILE A 24 0.92 -31.99 7.75
C ILE A 24 2.15 -32.03 8.66
N ASP A 25 2.93 -30.95 8.74
CA ASP A 25 4.10 -30.86 9.62
C ASP A 25 3.70 -30.99 11.09
N ASP A 26 2.68 -30.23 11.51
CA ASP A 26 2.17 -30.27 12.89
C ASP A 26 1.65 -31.68 13.22
N ARG A 27 0.88 -32.29 12.31
CA ARG A 27 0.36 -33.65 12.50
C ARG A 27 1.47 -34.70 12.56
N MET A 28 2.55 -34.53 11.81
CA MET A 28 3.71 -35.41 11.89
C MET A 28 4.46 -35.22 13.20
N GLY A 29 4.61 -33.98 13.67
CA GLY A 29 5.21 -33.65 14.97
C GLY A 29 4.51 -34.31 16.16
N ASP A 30 3.19 -34.48 16.08
CA ASP A 30 2.37 -35.13 17.11
C ASP A 30 2.48 -36.68 17.12
N LEU A 31 3.17 -37.30 16.15
CA LEU A 31 3.30 -38.75 16.10
C LEU A 31 4.36 -39.25 17.09
N GLU A 32 3.93 -39.98 18.13
CA GLU A 32 4.83 -40.73 18.99
C GLU A 32 5.31 -41.99 18.27
N THR A 33 6.59 -42.04 17.89
CA THR A 33 7.20 -43.20 17.24
C THR A 33 8.68 -43.34 17.57
N GLU A 34 9.15 -44.59 17.72
CA GLU A 34 10.57 -44.93 17.86
C GLU A 34 11.22 -45.30 16.52
N ASN A 35 10.47 -45.22 15.41
CA ASN A 35 10.99 -45.56 14.10
C ASN A 35 11.93 -44.46 13.58
N GLN A 36 13.23 -44.75 13.60
CA GLN A 36 14.30 -43.85 13.17
C GLN A 36 14.05 -43.20 11.80
N ARG A 37 13.53 -43.97 10.84
CA ARG A 37 13.29 -43.50 9.47
C ARG A 37 12.13 -42.52 9.39
N LEU A 38 11.12 -42.68 10.23
CA LEU A 38 10.02 -41.72 10.34
C LEU A 38 10.51 -40.42 10.99
N LEU A 39 11.33 -40.50 12.03
CA LEU A 39 11.92 -39.32 12.68
C LEU A 39 12.79 -38.51 11.71
N GLU A 40 13.61 -39.16 10.89
CA GLU A 40 14.40 -38.50 9.82
C GLU A 40 13.49 -37.80 8.79
N LEU A 41 12.39 -38.45 8.41
CA LEU A 41 11.40 -37.88 7.48
C LEU A 41 10.68 -36.66 8.07
N MET A 42 10.30 -36.72 9.35
CA MET A 42 9.70 -35.60 10.07
C MET A 42 10.63 -34.40 10.08
N GLN A 43 11.91 -34.61 10.42
CA GLN A 43 12.90 -33.54 10.46
C GLN A 43 13.16 -32.95 9.07
N ALA A 44 13.25 -33.79 8.03
CA ALA A 44 13.42 -33.34 6.65
C ALA A 44 12.21 -32.53 6.15
N PHE A 45 11.00 -32.94 6.52
CA PHE A 45 9.78 -32.22 6.18
C PHE A 45 9.69 -30.87 6.90
N HIS A 46 10.04 -30.83 8.18
CA HIS A 46 10.08 -29.59 8.96
C HIS A 46 11.05 -28.58 8.34
N GLN A 47 12.26 -29.00 7.96
CA GLN A 47 13.20 -28.14 7.25
C GLN A 47 12.67 -27.66 5.88
N ALA A 48 11.92 -28.52 5.16
CA ALA A 48 11.28 -28.13 3.91
C ALA A 48 10.17 -27.09 4.13
N ARG A 49 9.39 -27.21 5.21
CA ARG A 49 8.41 -26.20 5.65
C ARG A 49 9.08 -24.86 5.93
N GLU A 50 10.17 -24.83 6.71
CA GLU A 50 10.85 -23.57 7.04
C GLU A 50 11.35 -22.84 5.78
N ARG A 51 11.89 -23.59 4.82
CA ARG A 51 12.31 -23.05 3.51
C ARG A 51 11.10 -22.50 2.73
N TYR A 52 9.99 -23.23 2.76
CA TYR A 52 8.76 -22.79 2.10
C TYR A 52 8.17 -21.53 2.77
N ASP A 53 8.12 -21.46 4.10
CA ASP A 53 7.67 -20.27 4.85
C ASP A 53 8.47 -19.02 4.46
N THR A 54 9.80 -19.16 4.40
CA THR A 54 10.68 -18.07 3.96
C THR A 54 10.34 -17.59 2.55
N ALA A 55 10.16 -18.53 1.61
CA ALA A 55 9.79 -18.21 0.23
C ALA A 55 8.37 -17.62 0.11
N TYR A 56 7.42 -18.08 0.92
CA TYR A 56 6.05 -17.59 0.98
C TYR A 56 5.98 -16.14 1.50
N LYS A 57 6.73 -15.84 2.58
CA LYS A 57 6.87 -14.46 3.10
C LYS A 57 7.48 -13.52 2.06
N GLN A 58 8.52 -13.97 1.34
CA GLN A 58 9.12 -13.18 0.25
C GLN A 58 8.13 -12.91 -0.89
N SER A 59 7.35 -13.93 -1.29
CA SER A 59 6.32 -13.78 -2.31
C SER A 59 5.23 -12.79 -1.89
N SER A 60 4.79 -12.85 -0.63
CA SER A 60 3.80 -11.93 -0.06
C SER A 60 4.30 -10.48 -0.04
N LYS A 61 5.58 -10.25 0.30
CA LYS A 61 6.21 -8.91 0.21
C LYS A 61 6.19 -8.36 -1.21
N SER A 62 6.42 -9.20 -2.23
CA SER A 62 6.34 -8.79 -3.63
C SER A 62 4.94 -8.34 -4.02
N PHE A 63 3.90 -9.09 -3.62
CA PHE A 63 2.51 -8.70 -3.89
C PHE A 63 2.09 -7.41 -3.18
N LEU A 64 2.52 -7.22 -1.92
CA LEU A 64 2.25 -5.99 -1.18
C LEU A 64 2.94 -4.79 -1.82
N THR A 65 4.17 -4.97 -2.31
CA THR A 65 4.92 -3.91 -3.00
C THR A 65 4.20 -3.50 -4.30
N GLU A 66 3.76 -4.45 -5.11
CA GLU A 66 3.02 -4.15 -6.34
C GLU A 66 1.69 -3.42 -6.06
N GLN A 67 0.97 -3.80 -5.00
CA GLN A 67 -0.27 -3.11 -4.61
C GLN A 67 -0.01 -1.69 -4.12
N ILE A 68 1.05 -1.50 -3.32
CA ILE A 68 1.49 -0.19 -2.87
C ILE A 68 1.79 0.70 -4.08
N ASP A 69 2.59 0.23 -5.04
CA ASP A 69 2.97 1.02 -6.24
C ASP A 69 1.76 1.41 -7.11
N LYS A 70 0.76 0.53 -7.23
CA LYS A 70 -0.50 0.83 -7.93
C LYS A 70 -1.28 1.94 -7.23
N LEU A 71 -1.44 1.86 -5.92
CA LEU A 71 -2.15 2.88 -5.13
C LEU A 71 -1.38 4.19 -5.11
N ASP A 72 -0.06 4.14 -5.04
CA ASP A 72 0.85 5.28 -5.11
C ASP A 72 0.64 6.07 -6.41
N THR A 73 0.63 5.36 -7.54
CA THR A 73 0.33 5.93 -8.86
C THR A 73 -1.06 6.57 -8.92
N VAL A 74 -2.06 5.96 -8.28
CA VAL A 74 -3.43 6.51 -8.21
C VAL A 74 -3.45 7.78 -7.37
N ARG A 75 -2.82 7.77 -6.19
CA ARG A 75 -2.71 8.94 -5.31
C ARG A 75 -2.04 10.09 -6.06
N ASP A 76 -0.94 9.85 -6.76
CA ASP A 76 -0.21 10.87 -7.52
C ASP A 76 -1.05 11.54 -8.60
N LYS A 77 -1.86 10.77 -9.32
CA LYS A 77 -2.78 11.31 -10.32
C LYS A 77 -3.84 12.20 -9.66
N LEU A 78 -4.39 11.77 -8.53
CA LEU A 78 -5.39 12.55 -7.79
C LEU A 78 -4.81 13.86 -7.27
N THR A 79 -3.67 13.79 -6.57
CA THR A 79 -3.04 14.98 -5.97
C THR A 79 -2.53 15.94 -7.03
N LYS A 80 -2.08 15.44 -8.19
CA LYS A 80 -1.75 16.27 -9.35
C LYS A 80 -2.94 17.05 -9.89
N VAL A 81 -4.10 16.40 -10.05
CA VAL A 81 -5.31 17.08 -10.53
C VAL A 81 -5.75 18.15 -9.53
N ILE A 82 -5.77 17.83 -8.22
CA ILE A 82 -6.13 18.78 -7.17
C ILE A 82 -5.21 20.00 -7.19
N GLU A 83 -3.88 19.77 -7.20
CA GLU A 83 -2.88 20.83 -7.25
C GLU A 83 -3.05 21.72 -8.49
N TRP A 84 -3.23 21.10 -9.66
CA TRP A 84 -3.35 21.84 -10.92
C TRP A 84 -4.63 22.66 -11.00
N VAL A 85 -5.77 22.10 -10.61
CA VAL A 85 -7.02 22.86 -10.55
C VAL A 85 -6.88 24.03 -9.58
N ALA A 86 -6.33 23.82 -8.39
CA ALA A 86 -6.07 24.88 -7.42
C ALA A 86 -5.16 25.98 -8.00
N ARG A 87 -4.09 25.59 -8.68
CA ARG A 87 -3.19 26.52 -9.36
C ARG A 87 -3.90 27.31 -10.46
N TYR A 88 -4.66 26.67 -11.35
CA TYR A 88 -5.36 27.36 -12.43
C TYR A 88 -6.43 28.32 -11.92
N TRP A 89 -7.08 28.00 -10.80
CA TRP A 89 -8.00 28.94 -10.17
C TRP A 89 -7.31 30.24 -9.74
N THR A 90 -6.02 30.22 -9.38
CA THR A 90 -5.27 31.45 -9.05
C THR A 90 -5.13 32.42 -10.22
N GLU A 91 -5.33 31.94 -11.45
CA GLU A 91 -5.20 32.68 -12.70
C GLU A 91 -6.56 33.17 -13.24
N LEU A 92 -7.66 32.88 -12.53
CA LEU A 92 -8.99 33.34 -12.91
C LEU A 92 -9.10 34.87 -12.78
N PRO A 93 -9.88 35.53 -13.66
CA PRO A 93 -10.02 36.99 -13.67
C PRO A 93 -10.87 37.54 -12.52
N ASP A 94 -11.69 36.70 -11.89
CA ASP A 94 -12.46 37.08 -10.70
C ASP A 94 -11.58 36.98 -9.44
N ASP A 95 -11.54 38.05 -8.66
CA ASP A 95 -10.67 38.14 -7.49
C ASP A 95 -11.05 37.14 -6.38
N GLU A 96 -12.34 36.85 -6.20
CA GLU A 96 -12.76 35.87 -5.20
C GLU A 96 -12.34 34.46 -5.61
N ASP A 97 -12.58 34.07 -6.86
CA ASP A 97 -12.15 32.77 -7.38
C ASP A 97 -10.62 32.61 -7.33
N ALA A 98 -9.88 33.66 -7.66
CA ALA A 98 -8.43 33.66 -7.53
C ALA A 98 -7.95 33.50 -6.08
N ILE A 99 -8.66 34.12 -5.12
CA ILE A 99 -8.39 33.93 -3.67
C ILE A 99 -8.68 32.49 -3.25
N ARG A 100 -9.80 31.90 -3.68
CA ARG A 100 -10.16 30.48 -3.39
C ARG A 100 -9.06 29.55 -3.89
N GLY A 101 -8.64 29.71 -5.15
CA GLY A 101 -7.54 28.96 -5.73
C GLY A 101 -6.24 29.09 -4.93
N ARG A 102 -5.89 30.31 -4.50
CA ARG A 102 -4.68 30.56 -3.70
C ARG A 102 -4.73 29.83 -2.36
N ARG A 103 -5.87 29.84 -1.66
CA ARG A 103 -6.04 29.16 -0.36
C ARG A 103 -5.91 27.64 -0.48
N VAL A 104 -6.48 27.04 -1.53
CA VAL A 104 -6.40 25.59 -1.76
C VAL A 104 -5.01 25.17 -2.28
N TYR A 105 -4.32 26.04 -3.03
CA TYR A 105 -2.99 25.76 -3.55
C TYR A 105 -1.88 25.97 -2.51
N GLN A 106 -2.06 26.90 -1.56
CA GLN A 106 -1.03 27.27 -0.58
C GLN A 106 -0.48 26.07 0.23
N PRO A 107 -1.28 25.11 0.73
CA PRO A 107 -0.77 23.94 1.44
C PRO A 107 0.23 23.11 0.63
N PHE A 108 0.06 23.00 -0.70
CA PHE A 108 1.02 22.30 -1.55
C PHE A 108 2.40 22.97 -1.54
N LYS A 109 2.45 24.30 -1.41
CA LYS A 109 3.68 25.07 -1.25
C LYS A 109 4.23 24.95 0.16
N ASP A 110 3.39 25.13 1.18
CA ASP A 110 3.81 25.15 2.59
C ASP A 110 4.46 23.83 3.01
N PHE A 111 3.93 22.70 2.53
CA PHE A 111 4.48 21.38 2.80
C PHE A 111 5.48 20.89 1.75
N GLU A 112 5.82 21.72 0.77
CA GLU A 112 6.68 21.38 -0.37
C GLU A 112 6.31 20.01 -0.97
N TYR A 113 5.04 19.83 -1.34
CA TYR A 113 4.55 18.53 -1.77
C TYR A 113 5.15 18.12 -3.11
N ARG A 114 5.80 16.97 -3.13
CA ARG A 114 6.43 16.40 -4.32
C ARG A 114 6.00 14.96 -4.51
N ARG A 115 5.79 14.57 -5.76
CA ARG A 115 5.32 13.23 -6.14
C ARG A 115 6.44 12.21 -6.27
N ASP A 116 7.66 12.66 -6.45
CA ASP A 116 8.88 11.85 -6.60
C ASP A 116 9.62 11.63 -5.27
N GLU A 117 9.00 12.00 -4.15
CA GLU A 117 9.58 11.80 -2.82
C GLU A 117 9.41 10.36 -2.33
N ALA A 118 10.21 10.01 -1.31
CA ALA A 118 10.05 8.74 -0.62
C ALA A 118 8.62 8.59 -0.06
N LEU A 119 8.03 7.42 -0.28
CA LEU A 119 6.62 7.12 0.01
C LEU A 119 6.13 7.58 1.39
N MET A 120 6.93 7.35 2.44
CA MET A 120 6.57 7.78 3.81
C MET A 120 6.50 9.31 3.95
N ALA A 121 7.46 10.03 3.38
CA ALA A 121 7.49 11.49 3.44
C ALA A 121 6.31 12.07 2.67
N GLN A 122 6.05 11.53 1.48
CA GLN A 122 4.93 11.95 0.65
C GLN A 122 3.57 11.71 1.33
N ASN A 123 3.39 10.55 1.97
CA ASN A 123 2.17 10.24 2.73
C ASN A 123 1.96 11.23 3.89
N GLY A 124 3.01 11.53 4.65
CA GLY A 124 2.93 12.50 5.76
C GLY A 124 2.58 13.91 5.27
N LYS A 125 3.21 14.38 4.19
CA LYS A 125 2.89 15.67 3.58
C LYS A 125 1.46 15.75 3.07
N TRP A 126 0.99 14.69 2.37
CA TRP A 126 -0.39 14.65 1.91
C TRP A 126 -1.39 14.67 3.07
N GLN A 127 -1.13 13.93 4.15
CA GLN A 127 -2.00 13.94 5.34
C GLN A 127 -2.12 15.33 5.94
N ASN A 128 -0.99 16.06 6.05
CA ASN A 128 -1.00 17.44 6.53
C ASN A 128 -1.80 18.36 5.59
N ILE A 129 -1.60 18.23 4.28
CA ILE A 129 -2.39 18.97 3.27
C ILE A 129 -3.87 18.66 3.41
N ALA A 130 -4.25 17.39 3.46
CA ALA A 130 -5.64 16.96 3.57
C ALA A 130 -6.28 17.47 4.86
N GLN A 131 -5.52 17.55 5.96
CA GLN A 131 -6.00 18.13 7.21
C GLN A 131 -6.29 19.63 7.07
N VAL A 132 -5.43 20.39 6.38
CA VAL A 132 -5.68 21.81 6.11
C VAL A 132 -6.86 22.01 5.15
N LEU A 133 -6.96 21.20 4.10
CA LEU A 133 -8.08 21.26 3.15
C LEU A 133 -9.43 20.85 3.76
N ALA A 134 -9.42 20.15 4.89
CA ALA A 134 -10.64 19.80 5.63
C ALA A 134 -11.12 20.91 6.57
N GLN A 135 -10.35 21.98 6.76
CA GLN A 135 -10.70 23.12 7.62
C GLN A 135 -11.34 24.25 6.81
N GLU A 136 -12.15 25.06 7.47
CA GLU A 136 -12.68 26.29 6.87
C GLU A 136 -11.61 27.39 6.81
N PRO A 137 -11.55 28.20 5.74
CA PRO A 137 -12.47 28.22 4.59
C PRO A 137 -12.15 27.23 3.45
N GLN A 138 -11.04 26.49 3.51
CA GLN A 138 -10.54 25.64 2.42
C GLN A 138 -11.50 24.50 2.06
N ALA A 139 -12.26 23.98 3.02
CA ALA A 139 -13.26 22.94 2.78
C ALA A 139 -14.37 23.46 1.84
N THR A 140 -14.89 24.65 2.10
CA THR A 140 -15.87 25.34 1.24
C THR A 140 -15.27 25.65 -0.13
N ASP A 141 -14.02 26.12 -0.17
CA ASP A 141 -13.33 26.41 -1.44
C ASP A 141 -13.17 25.13 -2.27
N CYS A 142 -12.76 24.01 -1.66
CA CYS A 142 -12.67 22.70 -2.32
C CYS A 142 -14.02 22.22 -2.85
N GLN A 143 -15.12 22.48 -2.14
CA GLN A 143 -16.47 22.16 -2.62
C GLN A 143 -16.84 22.99 -3.85
N THR A 144 -16.59 24.30 -3.79
CA THR A 144 -16.85 25.24 -4.88
C THR A 144 -16.08 24.88 -6.14
N MET A 145 -14.84 24.41 -5.97
CA MET A 145 -13.96 23.97 -7.05
C MET A 145 -14.25 22.55 -7.58
N GLY A 146 -15.18 21.82 -6.97
CA GLY A 146 -15.47 20.42 -7.32
C GLY A 146 -14.38 19.43 -6.92
N LEU A 147 -13.51 19.79 -5.98
CA LEU A 147 -12.34 19.00 -5.56
C LEU A 147 -12.61 18.05 -4.39
N THR A 148 -13.71 18.23 -3.64
CA THR A 148 -14.01 17.45 -2.42
C THR A 148 -13.87 15.94 -2.62
N ALA A 149 -14.49 15.38 -3.67
CA ALA A 149 -14.43 13.94 -3.93
C ALA A 149 -13.00 13.45 -4.23
N LEU A 150 -12.18 14.27 -4.90
CA LEU A 150 -10.78 13.94 -5.19
C LEU A 150 -9.93 13.98 -3.92
N VAL A 151 -10.11 14.99 -3.07
CA VAL A 151 -9.42 15.11 -1.77
C VAL A 151 -9.76 13.91 -0.88
N THR A 152 -11.05 13.55 -0.77
CA THR A 152 -11.50 12.38 -0.01
C THR A 152 -10.84 11.10 -0.55
N LYS A 153 -10.88 10.88 -1.86
CA LYS A 153 -10.31 9.67 -2.48
C LYS A 153 -8.79 9.61 -2.33
N ALA A 154 -8.08 10.72 -2.45
CA ALA A 154 -6.63 10.79 -2.24
C ALA A 154 -6.27 10.52 -0.77
N ASN A 155 -7.06 11.01 0.19
CA ASN A 155 -6.86 10.70 1.60
C ASN A 155 -7.11 9.22 1.93
N GLN A 156 -8.19 8.64 1.41
CA GLN A 156 -8.47 7.20 1.55
C GLN A 156 -7.37 6.34 0.93
N THR A 157 -6.89 6.70 -0.27
CA THR A 157 -5.79 6.00 -0.95
C THR A 157 -4.52 6.06 -0.12
N THR A 158 -4.19 7.22 0.46
CA THR A 158 -3.04 7.38 1.36
C THR A 158 -3.15 6.50 2.61
N GLN A 159 -4.33 6.42 3.22
CA GLN A 159 -4.57 5.53 4.37
C GLN A 159 -4.41 4.05 3.99
N GLN A 160 -4.90 3.65 2.80
CA GLN A 160 -4.71 2.28 2.30
C GLN A 160 -3.22 1.95 2.09
N ILE A 161 -2.45 2.88 1.51
CA ILE A 161 -1.00 2.72 1.36
C ILE A 161 -0.34 2.55 2.73
N ALA A 162 -0.65 3.42 3.70
CA ALA A 162 -0.08 3.34 5.05
C ALA A 162 -0.37 1.99 5.72
N ASN A 163 -1.60 1.47 5.57
CA ASN A 163 -1.99 0.16 6.09
C ASN A 163 -1.18 -0.99 5.44
N LEU A 164 -1.02 -0.97 4.12
CA LEU A 164 -0.21 -1.97 3.40
C LEU A 164 1.27 -1.89 3.76
N MET A 165 1.81 -0.70 4.02
CA MET A 165 3.19 -0.53 4.48
C MET A 165 3.40 -1.13 5.87
N MET A 166 2.45 -0.91 6.80
CA MET A 166 2.48 -1.54 8.13
C MET A 166 2.40 -3.07 8.02
N GLN A 167 1.50 -3.58 7.17
CA GLN A 167 1.39 -5.03 6.93
C GLN A 167 2.70 -5.61 6.36
N ARG A 168 3.32 -4.95 5.37
CA ARG A 168 4.60 -5.37 4.79
C ARG A 168 5.72 -5.42 5.83
N GLN A 169 5.66 -4.56 6.85
CA GLN A 169 6.64 -4.51 7.94
C GLN A 169 6.38 -5.56 9.04
N GLN A 170 5.12 -5.95 9.26
CA GLN A 170 4.75 -7.04 10.18
C GLN A 170 5.03 -8.42 9.57
N ASP A 171 4.87 -8.55 8.26
CA ASP A 171 5.25 -9.76 7.49
C ASP A 171 6.78 -9.84 7.25
N ALA A 172 7.56 -8.90 7.83
CA ALA A 172 9.00 -8.74 7.59
C ALA A 172 9.88 -9.70 8.37
#